data_AF-A0A1Q4UYM4-F1
#
_entry.id   AF-A0A1Q4UYM4-F1
#
_cell.length_a   1.000
_cell.length_b   1.000
_cell.length_c   1.000
_cell.angle_alpha   90.00
_cell.angle_beta   90.00
_cell.angle_gamma   90.00
#
_symmetry.space_group_name_H-M   'P 1'
#
loop_
_entity.id
_entity.type
_entity.pdbx_description
1 polymer ?
#
loop_
_entity_poly.entity_id
_entity_poly.type
_entity_poly.pdbx_seq_one_letter_code
_entity_poly.pdbx_strand_id
1 'polypeptide(L)'
;MPSIRFTGSVVIAAAGSLALTACGTQTASSTSTTPVGSQVSASPARQPTEKQFLDLLNKFARQCSPDAPSGSGAAPDPGTLPGGIPSGAAPRTDKPAGTPDANGDIPIPVDESGEMPDKPMRSGPPQEVELGEIEKCAAAKHAERLTTKAAGKPHTTYSALQQTIIAAGYRTDRIHKMPDLGGDPRARVDLRFMGSGLAVEVIGTGTGVIAEPFGAPADESVSVTEVRRKPNLDAPSS
;
A
#
# COMPACT_ATOMS: atom_id res chain seq x y z
N MET A 1 -37.11 37.74 7.29
CA MET A 1 -37.19 38.55 6.05
C MET A 1 -36.61 39.91 6.37
N PRO A 2 -35.53 40.32 5.69
CA PRO A 2 -35.62 40.80 4.32
C PRO A 2 -34.69 40.07 3.32
N SER A 3 -35.09 40.14 2.05
CA SER A 3 -34.39 39.65 0.86
C SER A 3 -33.39 40.68 0.34
N ILE A 4 -32.21 40.25 -0.14
CA ILE A 4 -31.52 40.87 -1.27
C ILE A 4 -30.80 39.77 -2.08
N ARG A 5 -31.13 39.68 -3.37
CA ARG A 5 -30.41 38.92 -4.40
C ARG A 5 -29.25 39.77 -4.93
N PHE A 6 -28.10 39.17 -5.24
CA PHE A 6 -27.23 39.72 -6.29
C PHE A 6 -26.60 38.62 -7.14
N THR A 7 -27.03 38.64 -8.39
CA THR A 7 -26.55 37.94 -9.58
C THR A 7 -25.13 38.43 -9.93
N GLY A 8 -24.26 37.54 -10.40
CA GLY A 8 -22.94 37.93 -10.90
C GLY A 8 -22.20 36.80 -11.62
N SER A 9 -22.70 36.39 -12.78
CA SER A 9 -21.91 35.63 -13.75
C SER A 9 -20.97 36.58 -14.49
N VAL A 10 -19.67 36.31 -14.48
CA VAL A 10 -18.71 36.97 -15.36
C VAL A 10 -18.17 35.92 -16.35
N VAL A 11 -18.59 36.07 -17.59
CA VAL A 11 -18.08 35.36 -18.77
C VAL A 11 -16.93 36.20 -19.33
N ILE A 12 -15.73 35.63 -19.43
CA ILE A 12 -14.66 36.20 -20.26
C ILE A 12 -14.40 35.21 -21.40
N ALA A 13 -14.80 35.63 -22.59
CA ALA A 13 -14.43 35.03 -23.85
C ALA A 13 -13.03 35.53 -24.25
N ALA A 14 -12.15 34.61 -24.66
CA ALA A 14 -10.97 34.97 -25.44
C ALA A 14 -10.78 33.93 -26.55
N ALA A 15 -11.05 34.40 -27.77
CA ALA A 15 -10.86 33.70 -29.02
C ALA A 15 -9.36 33.65 -29.40
N GLY A 16 -8.89 32.51 -29.87
CA GLY A 16 -7.53 32.33 -30.37
C GLY A 16 -7.50 31.27 -31.45
N SER A 17 -7.67 31.70 -32.70
CA SER A 17 -7.65 30.88 -33.91
C SER A 17 -6.20 30.69 -34.38
N LEU A 18 -5.71 29.46 -34.44
CA LEU A 18 -4.61 29.09 -35.33
C LEU A 18 -5.04 27.85 -36.12
N ALA A 19 -5.33 28.09 -37.40
CA ALA A 19 -5.60 27.08 -38.40
C ALA A 19 -4.29 26.45 -38.88
N LEU A 20 -4.20 25.12 -38.83
CA LEU A 20 -3.29 24.34 -39.65
C LEU A 20 -4.12 23.32 -40.42
N THR A 21 -4.26 23.64 -41.71
CA THR A 21 -4.82 22.81 -42.77
C THR A 21 -4.00 21.53 -42.93
N ALA A 22 -4.59 20.37 -42.62
CA ALA A 22 -4.12 19.08 -43.11
C ALA A 22 -5.23 18.44 -43.94
N CYS A 23 -4.95 18.33 -45.23
CA CYS A 23 -5.78 17.69 -46.25
C CYS A 23 -5.80 16.17 -46.02
N GLY A 24 -6.98 15.58 -45.90
CA GLY A 24 -7.15 14.13 -45.78
C GLY A 24 -8.53 13.72 -46.24
N THR A 25 -8.66 13.39 -47.52
CA THR A 25 -9.86 12.83 -48.15
C THR A 25 -10.10 11.40 -47.69
N GLN A 26 -11.21 11.15 -47.00
CA GLN A 26 -11.90 9.85 -47.07
C GLN A 26 -13.41 10.08 -47.11
N THR A 27 -13.98 9.77 -48.28
CA THR A 27 -15.39 9.80 -48.60
C THR A 27 -16.06 8.60 -47.96
N ALA A 28 -17.01 8.81 -47.04
CA ALA A 28 -18.03 7.84 -46.73
C ALA A 28 -19.30 8.58 -46.29
N SER A 29 -20.23 8.72 -47.23
CA SER A 29 -21.59 9.20 -46.97
C SER A 29 -22.35 8.15 -46.17
N SER A 30 -22.80 8.49 -44.97
CA SER A 30 -23.99 7.89 -44.36
C SER A 30 -24.65 8.93 -43.45
N THR A 31 -25.77 9.43 -43.92
CA THR A 31 -26.69 10.35 -43.27
C THR A 31 -27.28 9.70 -42.00
N SER A 32 -27.21 10.38 -40.85
CA SER A 32 -28.37 10.77 -40.02
C SER A 32 -28.00 11.09 -38.56
N THR A 33 -28.49 12.25 -38.12
CA THR A 33 -29.02 12.61 -36.78
C THR A 33 -28.10 12.71 -35.54
N THR A 34 -28.12 13.93 -34.98
CA THR A 34 -27.87 14.38 -33.60
C THR A 34 -26.42 14.33 -33.05
N PRO A 35 -25.88 15.45 -32.53
CA PRO A 35 -24.66 15.40 -31.73
C PRO A 35 -24.99 14.76 -30.38
N VAL A 36 -24.75 13.45 -30.30
CA VAL A 36 -24.70 12.71 -29.04
C VAL A 36 -23.54 13.28 -28.24
N GLY A 37 -23.83 13.68 -27.00
CA GLY A 37 -22.88 14.33 -26.09
C GLY A 37 -21.58 13.55 -25.94
N SER A 38 -20.51 14.30 -25.76
CA SER A 38 -19.16 13.81 -25.48
C SER A 38 -19.19 12.70 -24.43
N GLN A 39 -19.18 11.45 -24.88
CA GLN A 39 -18.91 10.32 -24.01
C GLN A 39 -17.41 10.37 -23.73
N VAL A 40 -17.05 11.04 -22.63
CA VAL A 40 -15.73 10.90 -22.05
C VAL A 40 -15.64 9.46 -21.58
N SER A 41 -15.11 8.58 -22.44
CA SER A 41 -14.69 7.25 -22.03
C SER A 41 -13.59 7.42 -20.99
N ALA A 42 -13.96 7.38 -19.71
CA ALA A 42 -13.02 7.24 -18.63
C ALA A 42 -12.30 5.91 -18.85
N SER A 43 -11.10 5.97 -19.42
CA SER A 43 -10.25 4.79 -19.56
C SER A 43 -10.03 4.21 -18.17
N PRO A 44 -10.22 2.90 -17.97
CA PRO A 44 -9.98 2.29 -16.67
C PRO A 44 -8.56 2.59 -16.21
N ALA A 45 -8.41 2.90 -14.92
CA ALA A 45 -7.10 3.16 -14.33
C ALA A 45 -6.16 1.99 -14.62
N ARG A 46 -5.04 2.26 -15.30
CA ARG A 46 -4.04 1.26 -15.62
C ARG A 46 -3.47 0.69 -14.32
N GLN A 47 -3.48 -0.63 -14.18
CA GLN A 47 -2.89 -1.29 -13.01
C GLN A 47 -1.39 -0.96 -12.90
N PRO A 48 -0.92 -0.53 -11.72
CA PRO A 48 0.50 -0.39 -11.46
C PRO A 48 1.21 -1.73 -11.62
N THR A 49 2.40 -1.71 -12.20
CA THR A 49 3.26 -2.90 -12.19
C THR A 49 3.84 -3.11 -10.79
N GLU A 50 4.30 -4.33 -10.51
CA GLU A 50 4.96 -4.61 -9.23
C GLU A 50 6.14 -3.66 -8.97
N LYS A 51 6.95 -3.41 -10.00
CA LYS A 51 8.06 -2.46 -9.90
C LYS A 51 7.58 -1.06 -9.48
N GLN A 52 6.49 -0.56 -10.07
CA GLN A 52 5.96 0.77 -9.73
C GLN A 52 5.46 0.83 -8.29
N PHE A 53 4.86 -0.25 -7.81
CA PHE A 53 4.41 -0.36 -6.42
C PHE A 53 5.59 -0.40 -5.45
N LEU A 54 6.59 -1.26 -5.70
CA LEU A 54 7.81 -1.34 -4.88
C LEU A 54 8.60 -0.04 -4.89
N ASP A 55 8.69 0.64 -6.05
CA ASP A 55 9.31 1.96 -6.17
C ASP A 55 8.57 3.01 -5.31
N LEU A 56 7.24 2.94 -5.24
CA LEU A 56 6.42 3.81 -4.37
C LEU A 56 6.71 3.55 -2.89
N LEU A 57 6.71 2.28 -2.45
CA LEU A 57 7.01 1.92 -1.06
C LEU A 57 8.42 2.37 -0.67
N ASN A 58 9.42 2.04 -1.50
CA ASN A 58 10.83 2.39 -1.26
C ASN A 58 11.07 3.91 -1.30
N LYS A 59 10.34 4.65 -2.13
CA LYS A 59 10.39 6.12 -2.14
C LYS A 59 10.00 6.68 -0.78
N PHE A 60 8.88 6.24 -0.21
CA PHE A 60 8.44 6.78 1.08
C PHE A 60 9.28 6.30 2.25
N ALA A 61 9.74 5.04 2.23
CA ALA A 61 10.70 4.54 3.22
C ALA A 61 11.98 5.40 3.26
N ARG A 62 12.59 5.70 2.10
CA ARG A 62 13.79 6.56 2.03
C ARG A 62 13.55 8.01 2.45
N GLN A 63 12.37 8.56 2.18
CA GLN A 63 12.03 9.90 2.66
C GLN A 63 11.87 9.95 4.19
N CYS A 64 11.59 8.81 4.82
CA CYS A 64 11.40 8.68 6.26
C CYS A 64 12.63 8.14 7.00
N SER A 65 13.65 7.69 6.25
CA SER A 65 14.95 7.27 6.78
C SER A 65 16.04 7.64 5.76
N PRO A 66 16.38 8.93 5.64
CA PRO A 66 17.37 9.39 4.67
C PRO A 66 18.79 8.89 4.99
N ASP A 67 19.06 8.58 6.25
CA ASP A 67 20.36 8.08 6.74
C ASP A 67 20.51 6.56 6.62
N ALA A 68 19.44 5.83 6.23
CA ALA A 68 19.57 4.41 5.95
C ALA A 68 20.54 4.21 4.77
N PRO A 69 21.51 3.29 4.89
CA PRO A 69 22.45 3.03 3.80
C PRO A 69 21.66 2.69 2.54
N SER A 70 21.81 3.53 1.52
CA SER A 70 21.27 3.26 0.20
C SER A 70 21.96 1.98 -0.26
N GLY A 71 21.19 0.93 -0.58
CA GLY A 71 21.67 -0.38 -1.02
C GLY A 71 22.40 -0.38 -2.37
N SER A 72 23.32 0.55 -2.58
CA SER A 72 24.34 0.62 -3.61
C SER A 72 25.75 0.67 -3.02
N GLY A 73 25.90 0.57 -1.69
CA GLY A 73 27.17 0.25 -1.05
C GLY A 73 27.34 -1.26 -0.99
N ALA A 74 28.50 -1.76 -1.39
CA ALA A 74 28.89 -3.15 -1.21
C ALA A 74 28.48 -3.63 0.20
N ALA A 75 27.96 -4.86 0.30
CA ALA A 75 27.71 -5.49 1.58
C ALA A 75 28.91 -5.23 2.51
N PRO A 76 28.71 -4.79 3.76
CA PRO A 76 29.81 -4.63 4.70
C PRO A 76 30.62 -5.92 4.72
N ASP A 77 31.93 -5.81 4.55
CA ASP A 77 32.82 -6.96 4.63
C ASP A 77 32.55 -7.62 6.00
N PRO A 78 32.18 -8.92 6.07
CA PRO A 78 31.85 -9.58 7.32
C PRO A 78 32.95 -9.46 8.39
N GLY A 79 34.17 -9.08 8.01
CA GLY A 79 35.27 -8.75 8.93
C GLY A 79 35.19 -7.39 9.65
N THR A 80 34.22 -6.51 9.36
CA THR A 80 34.15 -5.15 9.95
C THR A 80 32.98 -4.92 10.92
N LEU A 81 32.16 -5.94 11.19
CA LEU A 81 31.15 -5.88 12.25
C LEU A 81 31.82 -6.06 13.63
N PRO A 82 31.56 -5.20 14.63
CA PRO A 82 31.98 -5.45 16.00
C PRO A 82 31.21 -6.67 16.52
N GLY A 83 31.86 -7.83 16.46
CA GLY A 83 31.24 -9.15 16.67
C GLY A 83 31.56 -10.19 15.58
N GLY A 84 32.40 -9.86 14.59
CA GLY A 84 32.86 -10.80 13.57
C GLY A 84 33.47 -12.05 14.18
N ILE A 85 32.75 -13.17 14.10
CA ILE A 85 33.24 -14.49 14.48
C ILE A 85 34.35 -14.82 13.47
N PRO A 86 35.59 -15.12 13.88
CA PRO A 86 36.60 -15.55 12.94
C PRO A 86 36.07 -16.77 12.18
N SER A 87 36.05 -16.68 10.85
CA SER A 87 35.80 -17.84 9.99
C SER A 87 36.85 -18.90 10.34
N GLY A 88 36.42 -19.93 11.09
CA GLY A 88 37.31 -20.96 11.61
C GLY A 88 36.97 -21.50 13.01
N ALA A 89 35.96 -20.98 13.71
CA ALA A 89 35.53 -21.54 14.99
C ALA A 89 34.02 -21.84 14.99
N ALA A 90 33.66 -23.09 14.71
CA ALA A 90 32.37 -23.62 15.11
C ALA A 90 32.19 -23.44 16.63
N PRO A 91 30.98 -23.19 17.14
CA PRO A 91 30.74 -23.23 18.58
C PRO A 91 31.17 -24.61 19.08
N ARG A 92 32.16 -24.65 19.98
CA ARG A 92 32.44 -25.88 20.73
C ARG A 92 31.26 -26.08 21.65
N THR A 93 30.30 -26.90 21.22
CA THR A 93 29.40 -27.54 22.15
C THR A 93 30.25 -28.56 22.92
N ASP A 94 30.18 -28.54 24.25
CA ASP A 94 30.80 -29.54 25.13
C ASP A 94 30.05 -30.90 25.04
N LYS A 95 29.65 -31.30 23.82
CA LYS A 95 29.03 -32.59 23.52
C LYS A 95 30.13 -33.48 22.90
N PRO A 96 30.42 -34.66 23.45
CA PRO A 96 31.42 -35.56 22.87
C PRO A 96 31.07 -35.84 21.41
N ALA A 97 32.04 -35.70 20.51
CA ALA A 97 31.90 -36.24 19.16
C ALA A 97 31.65 -37.74 19.27
N GLY A 98 30.54 -38.23 18.73
CA GLY A 98 30.21 -39.65 18.74
C GLY A 98 31.33 -40.47 18.09
N THR A 99 31.70 -41.59 18.70
CA THR A 99 32.67 -42.53 18.11
C THR A 99 32.13 -43.06 16.79
N PRO A 100 32.89 -43.03 15.68
CA PRO A 100 32.45 -43.62 14.41
C PRO A 100 32.15 -45.11 14.57
N ASP A 101 31.13 -45.59 13.86
CA ASP A 101 30.83 -47.02 13.80
C ASP A 101 31.83 -47.77 12.89
N ALA A 102 31.65 -49.08 12.76
CA ALA A 102 32.54 -49.95 11.98
C ALA A 102 32.59 -49.60 10.47
N ASN A 103 31.67 -48.78 9.97
CA ASN A 103 31.64 -48.31 8.59
C ASN A 103 32.19 -46.89 8.44
N GLY A 104 32.60 -46.24 9.54
CA GLY A 104 33.13 -44.87 9.53
C GLY A 104 32.05 -43.79 9.59
N ASP A 105 30.78 -44.17 9.83
CA ASP A 105 29.69 -43.22 9.98
C ASP A 105 29.61 -42.74 11.44
N ILE A 106 29.47 -41.42 11.63
CA ILE A 106 29.22 -40.83 12.95
C ILE A 106 27.70 -40.80 13.13
N PRO A 107 27.12 -41.54 14.09
CA PRO A 107 25.68 -41.47 14.34
C PRO A 107 25.31 -40.04 14.77
N ILE A 108 24.48 -39.37 13.97
CA ILE A 108 23.90 -38.08 14.36
C ILE A 108 23.03 -38.34 15.60
N PRO A 109 23.29 -37.70 16.75
CA PRO A 109 22.34 -37.73 17.84
C PRO A 109 21.04 -37.12 17.32
N VAL A 110 19.99 -37.93 17.19
CA VAL A 110 18.65 -37.40 17.04
C VAL A 110 18.38 -36.56 18.27
N ASP A 111 18.32 -35.25 18.10
CA ASP A 111 17.84 -34.37 19.16
C ASP A 111 16.36 -34.72 19.32
N GLU A 112 16.06 -35.56 20.32
CA GLU A 112 14.72 -35.97 20.73
C GLU A 112 13.99 -34.83 21.46
N SER A 113 14.16 -33.60 20.99
CA SER A 113 13.38 -32.43 21.37
C SER A 113 12.73 -31.86 20.13
N GLY A 114 11.76 -32.62 19.61
CA GLY A 114 10.75 -32.12 18.68
C GLY A 114 9.74 -31.20 19.35
N GLU A 115 10.18 -30.37 20.30
CA GLU A 115 9.37 -29.29 20.84
C GLU A 115 9.79 -28.03 20.10
N MET A 116 9.19 -27.84 18.91
CA MET A 116 9.06 -26.48 18.41
C MET A 116 8.47 -25.68 19.56
N PRO A 117 9.05 -24.54 19.98
CA PRO A 117 8.39 -23.71 20.97
C PRO A 117 7.01 -23.42 20.38
N ASP A 118 5.97 -23.95 21.03
CA ASP A 118 4.58 -23.66 20.75
C ASP A 118 4.47 -22.15 20.87
N LYS A 119 4.66 -21.44 19.76
CA LYS A 119 4.29 -20.03 19.67
C LYS A 119 2.82 -20.08 20.03
N PRO A 120 2.41 -19.48 21.16
CA PRO A 120 1.05 -19.64 21.63
C PRO A 120 0.15 -19.26 20.47
N MET A 121 -0.65 -20.21 19.99
CA MET A 121 -1.73 -19.92 19.04
C MET A 121 -2.48 -18.78 19.68
N ARG A 122 -2.30 -17.56 19.15
CA ARG A 122 -3.02 -16.38 19.63
C ARG A 122 -4.48 -16.71 19.37
N SER A 123 -5.16 -17.15 20.40
CA SER A 123 -6.57 -17.48 20.38
C SER A 123 -7.34 -16.17 20.31
N GLY A 124 -7.71 -15.78 19.09
CA GLY A 124 -8.47 -14.57 18.83
C GLY A 124 -8.06 -13.89 17.51
N PRO A 125 -8.92 -13.03 16.97
CA PRO A 125 -8.62 -12.28 15.76
C PRO A 125 -7.34 -11.45 15.93
N PRO A 126 -6.54 -11.29 14.86
CA PRO A 126 -5.30 -10.53 14.90
C PRO A 126 -5.59 -9.09 15.34
N GLN A 127 -4.76 -8.60 16.25
CA GLN A 127 -4.87 -7.24 16.76
C GLN A 127 -3.94 -6.31 16.00
N GLU A 128 -4.33 -5.05 15.91
CA GLU A 128 -3.46 -3.99 15.42
C GLU A 128 -2.15 -3.95 16.22
N VAL A 129 -1.04 -3.85 15.51
CA VAL A 129 0.31 -3.71 16.07
C VAL A 129 0.76 -2.27 16.00
N GLU A 130 1.64 -1.86 16.90
CA GLU A 130 2.23 -0.53 16.83
C GLU A 130 3.22 -0.44 15.66
N LEU A 131 3.10 0.64 14.88
CA LEU A 131 4.06 0.97 13.82
C LEU A 131 5.30 1.63 14.41
N GLY A 132 6.49 1.28 13.90
CA GLY A 132 7.72 2.01 14.23
C GLY A 132 7.72 3.44 13.67
N GLU A 133 8.65 4.28 14.12
CA GLU A 133 8.68 5.71 13.73
C GLU A 133 8.85 5.93 12.21
N ILE A 134 9.68 5.12 11.55
CA ILE A 134 9.86 5.16 10.09
C ILE A 134 8.55 4.75 9.38
N GLU A 135 7.87 3.74 9.91
CA GLU A 135 6.59 3.26 9.36
C GLU A 135 5.48 4.29 9.57
N LYS A 136 5.41 4.95 10.73
CA LYS A 136 4.47 6.06 11.00
C LYS A 136 4.67 7.23 10.03
N CYS A 137 5.91 7.56 9.70
CA CYS A 137 6.20 8.57 8.68
C CYS A 137 5.75 8.11 7.27
N ALA A 138 6.06 6.87 6.88
CA ALA A 138 5.67 6.33 5.58
C ALA A 138 4.14 6.22 5.46
N ALA A 139 3.48 5.77 6.53
CA ALA A 139 2.04 5.74 6.71
C ALA A 139 1.38 7.10 6.41
N ALA A 140 1.88 8.16 7.02
CA ALA A 140 1.36 9.52 6.80
C ALA A 140 1.46 9.94 5.33
N LYS A 141 2.59 9.65 4.66
CA LYS A 141 2.77 9.92 3.23
C LYS A 141 1.83 9.11 2.33
N HIS A 142 1.56 7.86 2.69
CA HIS A 142 0.60 7.03 1.97
C HIS A 142 -0.84 7.55 2.12
N ALA A 143 -1.22 7.95 3.33
CA ALA A 143 -2.51 8.58 3.60
C ALA A 143 -2.67 9.90 2.83
N GLU A 144 -1.68 10.80 2.91
CA GLU A 144 -1.66 12.08 2.18
C GLU A 144 -1.80 11.87 0.67
N ARG A 145 -1.11 10.88 0.10
CA ARG A 145 -1.19 10.57 -1.32
C ARG A 145 -2.59 10.14 -1.74
N LEU A 146 -3.26 9.31 -0.92
CA LEU A 146 -4.61 8.83 -1.17
C LEU A 146 -5.62 9.98 -1.09
N THR A 147 -5.57 10.78 -0.03
CA THR A 147 -6.46 11.93 0.17
C THR A 147 -6.27 12.97 -0.94
N THR A 148 -5.03 13.29 -1.29
CA THR A 148 -4.70 14.21 -2.40
C THR A 148 -5.22 13.68 -3.73
N LYS A 149 -5.07 12.38 -4.01
CA LYS A 149 -5.56 11.79 -5.28
C LYS A 149 -7.08 11.80 -5.37
N ALA A 150 -7.76 11.65 -4.25
CA ALA A 150 -9.22 11.61 -4.16
C ALA A 150 -9.89 12.98 -4.09
N ALA A 151 -9.13 14.05 -3.81
CA ALA A 151 -9.68 15.36 -3.49
C ALA A 151 -10.64 15.89 -4.57
N GLY A 152 -11.79 16.42 -4.12
CA GLY A 152 -12.78 17.07 -4.96
C GLY A 152 -13.65 16.12 -5.77
N LYS A 153 -13.68 14.83 -5.44
CA LYS A 153 -14.51 13.84 -6.13
C LYS A 153 -15.28 12.99 -5.12
N PRO A 154 -16.58 12.69 -5.37
CA PRO A 154 -17.32 11.76 -4.54
C PRO A 154 -16.86 10.31 -4.78
N HIS A 155 -16.75 9.56 -3.70
CA HIS A 155 -16.39 8.14 -3.69
C HIS A 155 -17.50 7.36 -2.99
N THR A 156 -18.73 7.46 -3.50
CA THR A 156 -19.93 6.83 -2.91
C THR A 156 -20.13 5.37 -3.31
N THR A 157 -19.26 4.84 -4.18
CA THR A 157 -19.29 3.44 -4.61
C THR A 157 -17.91 2.82 -4.44
N TYR A 158 -17.88 1.53 -4.14
CA TYR A 158 -16.62 0.80 -4.02
C TYR A 158 -15.80 0.83 -5.32
N SER A 159 -16.43 0.80 -6.49
CA SER A 159 -15.72 0.85 -7.77
C SER A 159 -15.00 2.20 -7.96
N ALA A 160 -15.64 3.32 -7.63
CA ALA A 160 -15.01 4.64 -7.66
C ALA A 160 -13.84 4.71 -6.66
N LEU A 161 -14.04 4.18 -5.44
CA LEU A 161 -12.99 4.09 -4.43
C LEU A 161 -11.79 3.28 -4.91
N GLN A 162 -12.01 2.08 -5.41
CA GLN A 162 -10.98 1.18 -5.89
C GLN A 162 -10.21 1.81 -7.06
N GLN A 163 -10.90 2.44 -8.03
CA GLN A 163 -10.26 3.12 -9.15
C GLN A 163 -9.35 4.26 -8.70
N THR A 164 -9.75 5.05 -7.69
CA THR A 164 -8.90 6.11 -7.13
C THR A 164 -7.67 5.53 -6.45
N ILE A 165 -7.81 4.44 -5.68
CA ILE A 165 -6.69 3.76 -5.04
C ILE A 165 -5.72 3.21 -6.11
N ILE A 166 -6.23 2.59 -7.18
CA ILE A 166 -5.39 2.15 -8.32
C ILE A 166 -4.68 3.33 -8.98
N ALA A 167 -5.40 4.42 -9.24
CA ALA A 167 -4.86 5.63 -9.85
C ALA A 167 -3.85 6.36 -8.94
N ALA A 168 -3.85 6.09 -7.63
CA ALA A 168 -2.84 6.51 -6.69
C ALA A 168 -1.57 5.65 -6.76
N GLY A 169 -1.57 4.53 -7.48
CA GLY A 169 -0.38 3.69 -7.68
C GLY A 169 -0.36 2.42 -6.83
N TYR A 170 -1.47 2.05 -6.20
CA TYR A 170 -1.59 0.79 -5.46
C TYR A 170 -2.15 -0.32 -6.37
N ARG A 171 -1.70 -1.55 -6.17
CA ARG A 171 -2.14 -2.69 -7.00
C ARG A 171 -3.46 -3.28 -6.51
N THR A 172 -4.29 -3.78 -7.42
CA THR A 172 -5.57 -4.42 -7.07
C THR A 172 -5.45 -5.60 -6.12
N ASP A 173 -4.42 -6.43 -6.25
CA ASP A 173 -4.20 -7.58 -5.38
C ASP A 173 -3.84 -7.21 -3.93
N ARG A 174 -3.51 -5.94 -3.69
CA ARG A 174 -3.26 -5.38 -2.34
C ARG A 174 -4.45 -4.57 -1.81
N ILE A 175 -5.56 -4.48 -2.56
CA ILE A 175 -6.76 -3.71 -2.18
C ILE A 175 -7.86 -4.68 -1.81
N HIS A 176 -8.21 -4.69 -0.53
CA HIS A 176 -9.21 -5.60 0.03
C HIS A 176 -10.50 -4.82 0.32
N LYS A 177 -11.63 -5.32 -0.21
CA LYS A 177 -12.95 -4.75 0.10
C LYS A 177 -13.31 -5.03 1.56
N MET A 178 -13.79 -4.00 2.26
CA MET A 178 -14.36 -4.12 3.60
C MET A 178 -15.88 -3.89 3.55
N PRO A 179 -16.64 -4.33 4.55
CA PRO A 179 -18.00 -3.85 4.75
C PRO A 179 -18.04 -2.33 4.84
N ASP A 180 -19.07 -1.74 4.24
CA ASP A 180 -19.27 -0.29 4.22
C ASP A 180 -19.44 0.24 5.65
N LEU A 181 -18.92 1.44 5.89
CA LEU A 181 -18.97 2.10 7.20
C LEU A 181 -19.99 3.24 7.14
N GLY A 182 -21.14 3.09 7.80
CA GLY A 182 -22.19 4.12 7.75
C GLY A 182 -22.79 4.33 6.35
N GLY A 183 -22.66 3.34 5.46
CA GLY A 183 -23.07 3.44 4.05
C GLY A 183 -21.98 3.92 3.10
N ASP A 184 -20.83 4.36 3.63
CA ASP A 184 -19.68 4.76 2.84
C ASP A 184 -18.81 3.54 2.47
N PRO A 185 -18.34 3.43 1.20
CA PRO A 185 -17.53 2.30 0.77
C PRO A 185 -16.18 2.31 1.49
N ARG A 186 -15.72 1.11 1.90
CA ARG A 186 -14.48 0.94 2.65
C ARG A 186 -13.56 -0.08 1.99
N ALA A 187 -12.26 0.20 2.03
CA ALA A 187 -11.22 -0.71 1.60
C ALA A 187 -10.04 -0.70 2.58
N ARG A 188 -9.26 -1.78 2.59
CA ARG A 188 -7.94 -1.82 3.23
C ARG A 188 -6.89 -2.08 2.17
N VAL A 189 -5.80 -1.31 2.22
CA VAL A 189 -4.66 -1.45 1.32
C VAL A 189 -3.51 -2.05 2.11
N ASP A 190 -3.04 -3.22 1.70
CA ASP A 190 -1.88 -3.90 2.27
C ASP A 190 -0.59 -3.28 1.69
N LEU A 191 0.21 -2.65 2.55
CA LEU A 191 1.48 -2.01 2.20
C LEU A 191 2.67 -2.71 2.87
N ARG A 192 2.46 -3.93 3.39
CA ARG A 192 3.51 -4.71 4.02
C ARG A 192 4.58 -5.03 3.00
N PHE A 193 5.82 -4.73 3.38
CA PHE A 193 7.01 -4.96 2.56
C PHE A 193 8.24 -4.96 3.45
N MET A 194 9.15 -5.93 3.23
CA MET A 194 10.40 -6.08 3.99
C MET A 194 10.20 -6.10 5.51
N GLY A 195 9.18 -6.81 5.98
CA GLY A 195 8.88 -6.93 7.41
C GLY A 195 8.11 -5.74 8.01
N SER A 196 7.70 -4.76 7.19
CA SER A 196 6.79 -3.71 7.67
C SER A 196 5.42 -4.28 8.02
N GLY A 197 4.79 -3.68 9.03
CA GLY A 197 3.40 -3.95 9.40
C GLY A 197 2.40 -3.01 8.74
N LEU A 198 2.82 -2.19 7.77
CA LEU A 198 2.02 -1.06 7.32
C LEU A 198 0.79 -1.47 6.49
N ALA A 199 -0.38 -0.98 6.88
CA ALA A 199 -1.60 -1.00 6.09
C ALA A 199 -2.35 0.33 6.20
N VAL A 200 -3.25 0.60 5.24
CA VAL A 200 -4.08 1.81 5.24
C VAL A 200 -5.53 1.44 5.02
N GLU A 201 -6.39 1.91 5.90
CA GLU A 201 -7.84 1.86 5.72
C GLU A 201 -8.30 3.10 4.95
N VAL A 202 -9.11 2.90 3.93
CA VAL A 202 -9.61 3.98 3.07
C VAL A 202 -11.12 3.93 3.04
N ILE A 203 -11.75 5.03 3.43
CA ILE A 203 -13.21 5.21 3.45
C ILE A 203 -13.54 6.27 2.41
N GLY A 204 -14.41 5.94 1.46
CA GLY A 204 -14.93 6.91 0.48
C GLY A 204 -15.88 7.90 1.14
N THR A 205 -15.88 9.15 0.70
CA THR A 205 -16.82 10.17 1.18
C THR A 205 -17.43 10.93 0.01
N GLY A 206 -18.38 11.83 0.30
CA GLY A 206 -18.98 12.70 -0.72
C GLY A 206 -18.00 13.68 -1.37
N THR A 207 -16.82 13.94 -0.79
CA THR A 207 -15.86 14.97 -1.25
C THR A 207 -14.44 14.45 -1.47
N GLY A 208 -14.17 13.20 -1.10
CA GLY A 208 -12.87 12.56 -1.28
C GLY A 208 -12.80 11.21 -0.60
N VAL A 209 -11.71 10.99 0.14
CA VAL A 209 -11.54 9.80 1.01
C VAL A 209 -10.95 10.22 2.35
N ILE A 210 -11.23 9.42 3.37
CA ILE A 210 -10.47 9.40 4.63
C ILE A 210 -9.51 8.22 4.52
N ALA A 211 -8.21 8.45 4.77
CA ALA A 211 -7.20 7.42 4.74
C ALA A 211 -6.53 7.32 6.11
N GLU A 212 -6.74 6.22 6.82
CA GLU A 212 -6.24 5.99 8.17
C GLU A 212 -5.22 4.84 8.18
N PRO A 213 -3.94 5.13 8.46
CA PRO A 213 -2.95 4.09 8.62
C PRO A 213 -3.19 3.24 9.87
N PHE A 214 -2.73 1.99 9.83
CA PHE A 214 -2.69 1.10 10.98
C PHE A 214 -1.59 0.03 10.81
N GLY A 215 -1.21 -0.61 11.92
CA GLY A 215 -0.29 -1.73 11.90
C GLY A 215 -1.02 -3.08 11.83
N ALA A 216 -0.70 -3.87 10.81
CA ALA A 216 -1.02 -5.28 10.72
C ALA A 216 0.20 -6.12 11.15
N PRO A 217 0.00 -7.34 11.68
CA PRO A 217 1.11 -8.27 11.86
C PRO A 217 1.91 -8.45 10.56
N ALA A 218 3.24 -8.44 10.67
CA ALA A 218 4.16 -8.61 9.53
C ALA A 218 4.05 -9.99 8.87
N ASP A 219 3.38 -10.94 9.53
CA ASP A 219 3.02 -12.24 8.96
C ASP A 219 1.99 -12.06 7.83
N GLU A 220 2.43 -12.26 6.59
CA GLU A 220 1.58 -12.11 5.40
C GLU A 220 0.42 -13.11 5.34
N SER A 221 0.46 -14.21 6.11
CA SER A 221 -0.68 -15.13 6.22
C SER A 221 -1.88 -14.50 6.92
N VAL A 222 -1.66 -13.43 7.70
CA VAL A 222 -2.72 -12.65 8.31
C VAL A 222 -3.30 -11.68 7.29
N SER A 223 -4.60 -11.81 7.01
CA SER A 223 -5.31 -10.84 6.17
C SER A 223 -5.45 -9.50 6.90
N VAL A 224 -5.10 -8.41 6.23
CA VAL A 224 -5.30 -7.06 6.76
C VAL A 224 -6.78 -6.77 7.04
N THR A 225 -7.74 -7.51 6.47
CA THR A 225 -9.18 -7.35 6.72
C THR A 225 -9.62 -7.88 8.09
N GLU A 226 -8.86 -8.80 8.68
CA GLU A 226 -9.18 -9.43 9.95
C GLU A 226 -8.60 -8.68 11.15
N VAL A 227 -7.67 -7.75 10.89
CA VAL A 227 -7.01 -6.94 11.91
C VAL A 227 -8.05 -6.06 12.61
N ARG A 228 -8.24 -6.27 13.91
CA ARG A 228 -9.11 -5.41 14.72
C ARG A 228 -8.34 -4.16 15.11
N ARG A 229 -8.85 -3.03 14.64
CA ARG A 229 -8.33 -1.70 14.96
C ARG A 229 -8.93 -1.22 16.27
N LYS A 230 -8.15 -0.45 17.03
CA LYS A 230 -8.73 0.29 18.17
C LYS A 230 -9.62 1.40 17.59
N PRO A 231 -10.81 1.67 18.15
CA PRO A 231 -11.62 2.80 17.73
C PRO A 231 -10.78 4.08 17.86
N ASN A 232 -10.57 4.78 16.75
CA ASN A 232 -9.89 6.06 16.79
C ASN A 232 -10.92 7.09 17.28
N LEU A 233 -10.77 7.53 18.53
CA LEU A 233 -11.71 8.44 19.19
C LEU A 233 -11.71 9.86 18.58
N ASP A 234 -10.79 10.13 17.64
CA ASP A 234 -10.65 11.42 16.96
C ASP A 234 -11.42 11.52 15.63
N ALA A 235 -12.14 10.47 15.22
CA ALA A 235 -13.09 10.62 14.13
C ALA A 235 -14.25 11.51 14.61
N PRO A 236 -14.60 12.62 13.92
CA PRO A 236 -15.73 13.44 14.34
C PRO A 236 -16.99 12.57 14.32
N SER A 237 -17.52 12.28 15.51
CA SER A 237 -18.88 11.78 15.66
C SER A 237 -19.80 12.83 15.05
N SER A 238 -20.51 12.44 13.99
CA SER A 238 -21.58 13.26 13.40
C SER A 238 -22.69 13.55 14.40
#